data_AF-A0A833LY35-F1
#
_entry.id   AF-A0A833LY35-F1
#
_cell.length_a   1.000
_cell.length_b   1.000
_cell.length_c   1.000
_cell.angle_alpha   90.00
_cell.angle_beta   90.00
_cell.angle_gamma   90.00
#
_symmetry.space_group_name_H-M   'P 1'
#
loop_
_entity.id
_entity.type
_entity.pdbx_description
1 polymer ?
#
loop_
_entity_poly.entity_id
_entity_poly.type
_entity_poly.pdbx_seq_one_letter_code
_entity_poly.pdbx_strand_id
1 'polypeptide(L)'
;MSLTALFIAGFLLVVILAGAYWINARYKLALTSVQEKQGGVISYYRGRLDEVFRGQGRSAEHIVCLIHYILVHLFTPFCLAAFLLHTDGNFLVAVGGILASLHLVQRVYPAEPVL
;
A
#
# COMPACT_ATOMS: atom_id res chain seq x y z
N MET A 1 -0.18 -22.39 -16.49
CA MET A 1 -0.56 -21.18 -15.72
C MET A 1 -0.32 -19.96 -16.59
N SER A 2 -1.28 -19.04 -16.64
CA SER A 2 -1.48 -18.15 -17.79
C SER A 2 -0.46 -17.00 -17.83
N LEU A 3 0.30 -16.88 -18.92
CA LEU A 3 1.17 -15.75 -19.27
C LEU A 3 0.49 -14.38 -18.96
N THR A 4 -0.84 -14.32 -19.11
CA THR A 4 -1.66 -13.15 -18.78
C THR A 4 -1.57 -12.75 -17.30
N ALA A 5 -1.58 -13.69 -16.37
CA ALA A 5 -1.46 -13.41 -14.94
C ALA A 5 -0.11 -12.76 -14.62
N LEU A 6 0.97 -13.22 -15.27
CA LEU A 6 2.32 -12.65 -15.13
C LEU A 6 2.36 -11.20 -15.61
N PHE A 7 1.76 -10.93 -16.77
CA PHE A 7 1.64 -9.56 -17.27
C PHE A 7 0.80 -8.67 -16.34
N ILE A 8 -0.32 -9.18 -15.81
CA ILE A 8 -1.15 -8.41 -14.88
C ILE A 8 -0.40 -8.12 -13.59
N ALA A 9 0.26 -9.12 -12.99
CA ALA A 9 1.07 -8.91 -11.78
C ALA A 9 2.22 -7.94 -12.02
N GLY A 10 2.94 -8.07 -13.14
CA GLY A 10 4.00 -7.14 -13.52
C GLY A 10 3.49 -5.70 -13.69
N PHE A 11 2.36 -5.53 -14.38
CA PHE A 11 1.72 -4.24 -14.54
C PHE A 11 1.29 -3.63 -13.19
N LEU A 12 0.63 -4.42 -12.33
CA LEU A 12 0.22 -3.97 -11.00
C LEU A 12 1.42 -3.54 -10.15
N LEU A 13 2.53 -4.30 -10.21
CA LEU A 13 3.76 -3.94 -9.51
C LEU A 13 4.33 -2.60 -10.00
N VAL A 14 4.37 -2.38 -11.31
CA VAL A 14 4.82 -1.10 -11.90
C VAL A 14 3.93 0.05 -11.43
N VAL A 15 2.61 -0.13 -11.42
CA VAL A 15 1.65 0.89 -10.95
C VAL A 15 1.86 1.21 -9.47
N ILE A 16 2.09 0.21 -8.62
CA ILE A 16 2.39 0.39 -7.20
C ILE A 16 3.68 1.19 -7.02
N LEU A 17 4.76 0.82 -7.71
CA LEU A 17 6.04 1.52 -7.63
C LEU A 17 5.96 2.96 -8.13
N ALA A 18 5.23 3.18 -9.23
CA ALA A 18 4.98 4.52 -9.75
C ALA A 18 4.17 5.38 -8.77
N GLY A 19 3.16 4.80 -8.13
CA GLY A 19 2.38 5.45 -7.08
C GLY A 19 3.24 5.84 -5.87
N ALA A 20 4.07 4.90 -5.38
CA ALA A 20 5.00 5.16 -4.28
C ALA A 20 5.98 6.29 -4.60
N TYR A 21 6.55 6.29 -5.83
CA TYR A 21 7.42 7.35 -6.29
C TYR A 21 6.73 8.71 -6.33
N TRP A 22 5.50 8.75 -6.88
CA TRP A 22 4.72 9.97 -6.97
C TRP A 22 4.35 10.54 -5.60
N ILE A 23 3.92 9.70 -4.66
CA ILE A 23 3.61 10.09 -3.28
C ILE A 23 4.85 10.68 -2.60
N ASN A 24 6.02 10.05 -2.77
CA ASN A 24 7.28 10.56 -2.22
C ASN A 24 7.68 11.90 -2.83
N ALA A 25 7.49 12.09 -4.14
CA ALA A 25 7.74 13.37 -4.80
C ALA A 25 6.81 14.48 -4.26
N ARG A 26 5.52 14.17 -4.06
CA ARG A 26 4.55 15.11 -3.47
C ARG A 26 4.85 15.45 -2.03
N TYR A 27 5.21 14.46 -1.21
CA TYR A 27 5.67 14.69 0.15
C TYR A 27 6.82 15.69 0.23
N LYS A 28 7.82 15.59 -0.67
CA LYS A 28 8.95 16.53 -0.71
C LYS A 28 8.56 17.96 -1.06
N LEU A 29 7.51 18.13 -1.86
CA LEU A 29 7.02 19.43 -2.33
C LEU A 29 5.96 20.03 -1.40
N ALA A 30 5.30 19.22 -0.57
CA ALA A 30 4.24 19.67 0.31
C ALA A 30 4.80 20.51 1.47
N LEU A 31 4.11 21.61 1.77
CA LEU A 31 4.30 22.41 3.00
C LEU A 31 3.64 21.65 4.16
N THR A 32 4.34 20.63 4.66
CA THR A 32 3.88 19.77 5.75
C THR A 32 4.22 20.35 7.12
N SER A 33 3.41 20.02 8.12
CA SER A 33 3.67 20.42 9.51
C SER A 33 4.99 19.82 10.01
N VAL A 34 5.58 20.42 11.06
CA VAL A 34 6.83 19.91 11.65
C VAL A 34 6.68 18.47 12.13
N GLN A 35 5.52 18.11 12.69
CA GLN A 35 5.18 16.76 13.13
C GLN A 35 5.10 15.77 11.96
N GLU A 36 4.56 16.19 10.83
CA GLU A 36 4.45 15.35 9.62
C GLU A 36 5.81 15.14 8.95
N LYS A 37 6.72 16.13 8.99
CA LYS A 37 8.11 15.95 8.55
C LYS A 37 8.91 15.01 9.44
N GLN A 38 8.69 15.02 10.75
CA GLN A 38 9.33 14.08 11.68
C GLN A 38 8.84 12.64 11.46
N GLY A 39 7.56 12.45 11.13
CA GLY A 39 6.99 11.14 10.79
C GLY A 39 7.24 10.68 9.34
N GLY A 40 7.85 11.54 8.50
CA GLY A 40 8.27 11.21 7.15
C GLY A 40 7.13 10.95 6.16
N VAL A 41 7.46 10.31 5.04
CA VAL A 41 6.51 9.96 3.96
C VAL A 41 5.32 9.14 4.47
N ILE A 42 5.55 8.28 5.48
CA ILE A 42 4.50 7.40 6.03
C ILE A 42 3.45 8.23 6.79
N SER A 43 3.88 9.23 7.56
CA SER A 43 2.96 10.15 8.27
C SER A 43 2.13 10.97 7.28
N TYR A 44 2.76 11.51 6.23
CA TYR A 44 2.06 12.20 5.14
C TYR A 44 1.03 11.28 4.45
N TYR A 45 1.44 10.06 4.11
CA TYR A 45 0.56 9.07 3.48
C TYR A 45 -0.63 8.71 4.37
N ARG A 46 -0.38 8.48 5.67
CA ARG A 46 -1.42 8.20 6.67
C ARG A 46 -2.41 9.37 6.80
N GLY A 47 -1.91 10.60 6.93
CA GLY A 47 -2.76 11.78 7.04
C GLY A 47 -3.73 11.92 5.86
N ARG A 48 -3.23 11.67 4.64
CA ARG A 48 -4.08 11.66 3.44
C ARG A 48 -5.12 10.54 3.45
N LEU A 49 -4.77 9.34 3.90
CA LEU A 49 -5.75 8.26 4.05
C LEU A 49 -6.80 8.58 5.11
N ASP A 50 -6.40 9.14 6.24
CA ASP A 50 -7.32 9.51 7.33
C ASP A 50 -8.31 10.59 6.87
N GLU A 51 -7.85 11.59 6.11
CA GLU A 51 -8.72 12.60 5.48
C GLU A 51 -9.72 11.96 4.52
N VAL A 52 -9.31 10.96 3.72
CA VAL A 52 -10.20 10.21 2.83
C VAL A 52 -11.24 9.42 3.61
N PHE A 53 -10.83 8.64 4.62
CA PHE A 53 -11.74 7.81 5.40
C PHE A 53 -12.74 8.63 6.23
N ARG A 54 -12.37 9.86 6.60
CA ARG A 54 -13.27 10.83 7.25
C ARG A 54 -14.17 11.59 6.25
N GLY A 55 -14.07 11.29 4.95
CA GLY A 55 -14.86 11.93 3.89
C GLY A 55 -14.43 13.36 3.53
N GLN A 56 -13.27 13.81 4.03
CA GLN A 56 -12.74 15.16 3.83
C GLN A 56 -11.71 15.24 2.68
N GLY A 57 -11.07 14.12 2.34
CA GLY A 57 -10.05 14.03 1.29
C GLY A 57 -10.64 13.85 -0.11
N ARG A 58 -10.64 14.91 -0.93
CA ARG A 58 -11.09 14.89 -2.35
C ARG A 58 -10.04 15.30 -3.38
N SER A 59 -8.85 15.70 -2.93
CA SER A 59 -7.78 16.09 -3.86
C SER A 59 -7.19 14.88 -4.61
N ALA A 60 -6.50 15.13 -5.72
CA ALA A 60 -5.82 14.07 -6.47
C ALA A 60 -4.81 13.29 -5.60
N GLU A 61 -4.16 13.93 -4.63
CA GLU A 61 -3.21 13.29 -3.72
C GLU A 61 -3.88 12.25 -2.83
N HIS A 62 -5.06 12.58 -2.30
CA HIS A 62 -5.89 11.69 -1.50
C HIS A 62 -6.28 10.43 -2.29
N ILE A 63 -6.75 10.63 -3.51
CA ILE A 63 -7.20 9.55 -4.39
C ILE A 63 -6.03 8.63 -4.76
N VAL A 64 -4.87 9.20 -5.09
CA VAL A 64 -3.67 8.40 -5.39
C VAL A 64 -3.22 7.61 -4.17
N CYS A 65 -3.25 8.20 -2.97
CA CYS A 65 -2.91 7.48 -1.74
C CYS A 65 -3.89 6.32 -1.47
N LEU A 66 -5.20 6.53 -1.68
CA LEU A 66 -6.21 5.49 -1.52
C LEU A 66 -6.03 4.36 -2.54
N ILE A 67 -5.86 4.68 -3.83
CA ILE A 67 -5.65 3.67 -4.87
C ILE A 67 -4.38 2.88 -4.58
N HIS A 68 -3.28 3.57 -4.22
CA HIS A 68 -2.04 2.92 -3.85
C HIS A 68 -2.22 2.01 -2.64
N TYR A 69 -2.97 2.43 -1.62
CA TYR A 69 -3.26 1.62 -0.43
C TYR A 69 -4.01 0.34 -0.80
N ILE A 70 -5.07 0.45 -1.59
CA ILE A 70 -5.86 -0.69 -2.06
C ILE A 70 -4.99 -1.62 -2.90
N LEU A 71 -4.22 -1.10 -3.86
CA LEU A 71 -3.38 -1.91 -4.73
C LEU A 71 -2.32 -2.69 -3.96
N VAL A 72 -1.65 -2.07 -2.99
CA VAL A 72 -0.66 -2.76 -2.15
C VAL A 72 -1.28 -3.92 -1.37
N HIS A 73 -2.50 -3.75 -0.85
CA HIS A 73 -3.19 -4.79 -0.07
C HIS A 73 -3.85 -5.86 -0.95
N LEU A 74 -4.19 -5.54 -2.20
CA LEU A 74 -4.76 -6.49 -3.17
C LEU A 74 -3.70 -7.22 -4.01
N PHE A 75 -2.52 -6.63 -4.19
CA PHE A 75 -1.45 -7.22 -5.00
C PHE A 75 -1.04 -8.59 -4.47
N THR A 76 -0.90 -8.68 -3.16
CA THR A 76 -0.53 -9.92 -2.51
C THR A 76 -1.58 -11.01 -2.70
N PRO A 77 -2.86 -10.88 -2.27
CA PRO A 77 -3.87 -11.90 -2.52
C PRO A 77 -4.09 -12.20 -4.01
N PHE A 78 -3.91 -11.22 -4.91
CA PHE A 78 -3.93 -11.47 -6.35
C PHE A 78 -2.81 -12.43 -6.79
N CYS A 79 -1.57 -12.16 -6.37
CA CYS A 79 -0.45 -13.07 -6.64
C CYS A 79 -0.68 -14.45 -6.03
N LEU A 80 -1.28 -14.52 -4.83
CA LEU A 80 -1.62 -15.77 -4.17
C LEU A 80 -2.67 -16.59 -4.94
N ALA A 81 -3.75 -15.94 -5.38
CA ALA A 81 -4.80 -16.60 -6.13
C ALA A 81 -4.35 -17.02 -7.54
N ALA A 82 -3.55 -16.18 -8.20
CA ALA A 82 -3.18 -16.37 -9.61
C ALA A 82 -2.01 -17.34 -9.83
N PHE A 83 -1.04 -17.41 -8.92
CA PHE A 83 0.17 -18.21 -9.09
C PHE A 83 0.31 -19.37 -8.11
N LEU A 84 -0.38 -19.29 -6.97
CA LEU A 84 0.02 -20.01 -5.78
C LEU A 84 -1.07 -21.00 -5.30
N LEU A 85 -2.35 -20.89 -5.66
CA LEU A 85 -3.33 -21.92 -5.22
C LEU A 85 -3.23 -23.30 -5.91
N HIS A 86 -2.16 -23.57 -6.68
CA HIS A 86 -2.03 -24.80 -7.48
C HIS A 86 -1.20 -25.93 -6.84
N THR A 87 -0.38 -25.68 -5.80
CA THR A 87 0.50 -26.68 -5.15
C THR A 87 0.77 -26.35 -3.68
N ASP A 88 1.09 -27.35 -2.84
CA ASP A 88 1.22 -27.21 -1.37
C ASP A 88 2.30 -26.20 -0.90
N GLY A 89 3.39 -26.04 -1.64
CA GLY A 89 4.46 -25.08 -1.32
C GLY A 89 4.02 -23.62 -1.34
N ASN A 90 2.88 -23.34 -1.95
CA ASN A 90 2.37 -22.00 -2.15
C ASN A 90 1.50 -21.49 -1.00
N PHE A 91 1.10 -22.38 -0.09
CA PHE A 91 0.46 -22.01 1.17
C PHE A 91 1.37 -21.10 2.00
N LEU A 92 2.67 -21.37 2.05
CA LEU A 92 3.65 -20.54 2.77
C LEU A 92 3.78 -19.14 2.17
N VAL A 93 3.74 -19.03 0.84
CA VAL A 93 3.74 -17.73 0.18
C VAL A 93 2.44 -16.98 0.46
N ALA A 94 1.31 -17.71 0.54
CA ALA A 94 0.01 -17.14 0.94
C ALA A 94 0.00 -16.56 2.34
N VAL A 95 0.50 -17.33 3.30
CA VAL A 95 0.67 -16.87 4.67
C VAL A 95 1.65 -15.68 4.73
N GLY A 96 2.81 -15.78 4.07
CA GLY A 96 3.80 -14.69 4.04
C GLY A 96 3.25 -13.40 3.42
N GLY A 97 2.38 -13.54 2.43
CA GLY A 97 1.71 -12.42 1.81
C GLY A 97 0.68 -11.72 2.72
N ILE A 98 -0.16 -12.50 3.39
CA ILE A 98 -1.10 -11.98 4.40
C ILE A 98 -0.33 -11.29 5.53
N LEU A 99 0.76 -11.90 6.01
CA LEU A 99 1.63 -11.31 7.03
C LEU A 99 2.27 -10.00 6.56
N ALA A 100 2.76 -9.94 5.31
CA ALA A 100 3.32 -8.70 4.75
C ALA A 100 2.26 -7.59 4.68
N SER A 101 1.03 -7.92 4.29
CA SER A 101 -0.09 -6.98 4.28
C SER A 101 -0.43 -6.48 5.69
N LEU A 102 -0.49 -7.38 6.68
CA LEU A 102 -0.70 -7.02 8.08
C LEU A 102 0.43 -6.13 8.64
N HIS A 103 1.68 -6.42 8.30
CA HIS A 103 2.82 -5.58 8.69
C HIS A 103 2.78 -4.20 8.03
N LEU A 104 2.31 -4.09 6.79
CA LEU A 104 2.08 -2.81 6.13
C LEU A 104 1.00 -2.00 6.86
N VAL A 105 -0.10 -2.63 7.27
CA VAL A 105 -1.12 -1.97 8.11
C VAL A 105 -0.51 -1.48 9.42
N GLN A 106 0.24 -2.31 10.13
CA GLN A 106 0.89 -1.94 11.40
C GLN A 106 1.89 -0.79 11.22
N ARG A 107 2.55 -0.69 10.06
CA ARG A 107 3.50 0.38 9.79
C ARG A 107 2.81 1.72 9.49
N VAL A 108 1.65 1.69 8.86
CA VAL A 108 0.83 2.89 8.59
C VAL A 108 0.05 3.30 9.84
N TYR A 109 -0.52 2.32 10.54
CA TYR A 109 -1.31 2.45 11.76
C TYR A 109 -0.67 1.64 12.89
N PRO A 110 0.45 2.10 13.47
CA PRO A 110 1.01 1.46 14.65
C PRO A 110 -0.02 1.51 15.77
N ALA A 111 -0.26 0.37 16.43
CA ALA A 111 -1.02 0.34 17.67
C ALA A 111 -0.32 1.28 18.67
N GLU A 112 -1.10 2.10 19.37
CA GLU A 112 -0.56 2.89 20.47
C GLU A 112 0.07 1.91 21.49
N PRO A 113 1.27 2.21 22.02
CA PRO A 113 1.80 1.42 23.12
C PRO A 113 0.79 1.52 24.26
N VAL A 114 0.25 0.36 24.65
CA VAL A 114 -0.55 0.25 25.88
C VAL A 114 0.38 0.65 27.02
N LEU A 115 0.16 1.87 27.53
CA LEU A 115 0.82 2.43 28.71
C LEU A 115 0.32 1.74 29.97
#